data_AF-A0A2D4H3A2-F1
#
_entry.id   AF-A0A2D4H3A2-F1
#
_cell.length_a   1.000
_cell.length_b   1.000
_cell.length_c   1.000
_cell.angle_alpha   90.00
_cell.angle_beta   90.00
_cell.angle_gamma   90.00
#
_symmetry.space_group_name_H-M   'P 1'
#
loop_
_entity.id
_entity.type
_entity.pdbx_description
1 polymer ?
#
loop_
_entity_poly.entity_id
_entity_poly.type
_entity_poly.pdbx_seq_one_letter_code
_entity_poly.pdbx_strand_id
1 'polypeptide(L)'
;IIQRQASSQSMPWLADLVQSSEGSLDVLPVQCLCEFLLHDAADESASGEEEEEGESKEQRAKKRQRQQKQRQLLGRLQDMLLGPTADEQTTCEVLDYFLRRLSSSQVASRVLAMKGLSLVLSEGALHEKEEKEHPMEEDSWDFELLQSYQWLLRDLPKLPLFDSVQTTTAVALQQAIHMETDPQTISAYLVYLSQHAPEEEQGQHNDLALDVARLIVERSTIMSHLFSKLSYCSESDSVLVALLSIFSRYIKRMRQT
;
A
#
# COMPACT_ATOMS: atom_id res chain seq x y z
N ILE A 1 -1.53 -31.26 7.06
CA ILE A 1 -2.45 -30.71 6.03
C ILE A 1 -3.28 -29.64 6.72
N ILE A 2 -2.86 -28.38 6.62
CA ILE A 2 -3.64 -27.25 7.14
C ILE A 2 -4.53 -26.80 5.97
N GLN A 3 -5.84 -27.04 6.09
CA GLN A 3 -6.82 -26.60 5.12
C GLN A 3 -6.82 -25.08 5.04
N ARG A 4 -6.70 -24.58 3.81
CA ARG A 4 -7.07 -23.21 3.41
C ARG A 4 -8.51 -22.93 3.87
N GLN A 5 -8.67 -22.29 5.01
CA GLN A 5 -9.88 -21.54 5.32
C GLN A 5 -9.56 -20.07 5.10
N ALA A 6 -10.23 -19.51 4.09
CA ALA A 6 -10.42 -18.08 3.97
C ALA A 6 -11.24 -17.62 5.18
N SER A 7 -10.64 -16.91 6.12
CA SER A 7 -11.38 -16.12 7.09
C SER A 7 -10.60 -14.88 7.46
N SER A 8 -11.15 -13.75 7.04
CA SER A 8 -10.90 -12.40 7.51
C SER A 8 -11.35 -12.20 8.97
N GLN A 9 -11.11 -13.18 9.84
CA GLN A 9 -11.28 -13.05 11.28
C GLN A 9 -9.91 -12.72 11.88
N SER A 10 -9.79 -11.51 12.43
CA SER A 10 -8.65 -11.13 13.27
C SER A 10 -8.46 -12.22 14.32
N MET A 11 -7.23 -12.74 14.45
CA MET A 11 -6.88 -13.80 15.39
C MET A 11 -6.27 -13.16 16.65
N PRO A 12 -7.04 -12.88 17.71
CA PRO A 12 -6.53 -12.12 18.86
C PRO A 12 -5.49 -12.94 19.65
N TRP A 13 -5.60 -14.28 19.59
CA TRP A 13 -4.67 -15.21 20.25
C TRP A 13 -3.24 -15.13 19.70
N LEU A 14 -3.07 -14.68 18.44
CA LEU A 14 -1.74 -14.44 17.88
C LEU A 14 -1.07 -13.28 18.62
N ALA A 15 -1.80 -12.18 18.88
CA ALA A 15 -1.33 -11.04 19.71
C ALA A 15 -0.76 -11.52 21.05
N ASP A 16 -1.53 -12.33 21.77
CA ASP A 16 -1.13 -12.86 23.08
C ASP A 16 0.07 -13.82 23.01
N LEU A 17 0.13 -14.65 21.97
CA LEU A 17 1.22 -15.61 21.77
C LEU A 17 2.56 -14.92 21.45
N VAL A 18 2.54 -13.87 20.64
CA VAL A 18 3.74 -13.10 20.31
C VAL A 18 4.14 -12.18 21.45
N GLN A 19 3.19 -11.65 22.22
CA GLN A 19 3.50 -10.88 23.42
C GLN A 19 4.17 -11.73 24.51
N SER A 20 3.80 -13.01 24.66
CA SER A 20 4.30 -13.91 25.70
C SER A 20 5.65 -14.59 25.41
N SER A 21 6.17 -14.51 24.19
CA SER A 21 7.42 -15.18 23.78
C SER A 21 8.51 -14.17 23.37
N GLU A 22 9.71 -14.27 23.95
CA GLU A 22 10.91 -13.58 23.47
C GLU A 22 11.52 -14.42 22.32
N GLY A 23 11.62 -13.85 21.11
CA GLY A 23 12.19 -14.52 19.93
C GLY A 23 11.19 -15.21 18.98
N SER A 24 9.88 -15.01 19.15
CA SER A 24 8.88 -15.67 18.30
C SER A 24 8.79 -15.15 16.88
N LEU A 25 9.16 -13.89 16.61
CA LEU A 25 8.98 -13.32 15.27
C LEU A 25 9.75 -14.09 14.19
N ASP A 26 10.94 -14.63 14.51
CA ASP A 26 11.83 -15.38 13.60
C ASP A 26 11.22 -16.62 12.99
N VAL A 27 10.31 -17.27 13.71
CA VAL A 27 9.69 -18.52 13.28
C VAL A 27 8.28 -18.33 12.72
N LEU A 28 7.76 -17.11 12.70
CA LEU A 28 6.40 -16.86 12.22
C LEU A 28 6.34 -16.81 10.69
N PRO A 29 5.26 -17.38 10.09
CA PRO A 29 4.96 -17.17 8.69
C PRO A 29 4.76 -15.70 8.34
N VAL A 30 5.10 -15.32 7.11
CA VAL A 30 4.97 -13.95 6.58
C VAL A 30 3.56 -13.39 6.79
N GLN A 31 2.54 -14.19 6.52
CA GLN A 31 1.15 -13.81 6.73
C GLN A 31 0.86 -13.41 8.17
N CYS A 32 1.41 -14.13 9.16
CA CYS A 32 1.21 -13.79 10.57
C CYS A 32 1.86 -12.45 10.88
N LEU A 33 3.12 -12.25 10.45
CA LEU A 33 3.85 -11.00 10.63
C LEU A 33 3.07 -9.79 10.08
N CYS A 34 2.49 -9.94 8.89
CA CYS A 34 1.69 -8.87 8.29
C CYS A 34 0.36 -8.64 9.02
N GLU A 35 -0.33 -9.69 9.50
CA GLU A 35 -1.53 -9.54 10.35
C GLU A 35 -1.22 -8.80 11.65
N PHE A 36 -0.09 -9.10 12.30
CA PHE A 36 0.34 -8.38 13.51
C PHE A 36 0.51 -6.90 13.27
N LEU A 37 1.19 -6.54 12.16
CA LEU A 37 1.43 -5.15 11.81
C LEU A 37 0.10 -4.39 11.66
N LEU A 38 -0.88 -5.02 11.01
CA LEU A 38 -2.20 -4.41 10.75
C LEU A 38 -3.09 -4.33 12.00
N HIS A 39 -3.05 -5.32 12.89
CA HIS A 39 -3.81 -5.27 14.15
C HIS A 39 -3.33 -4.12 15.04
N ASP A 40 -2.01 -3.91 15.10
CA ASP A 40 -1.43 -2.83 15.88
C ASP A 40 -1.79 -1.45 15.31
N ALA A 41 -1.69 -1.31 13.98
CA ALA A 41 -2.07 -0.09 13.28
C ALA A 41 -3.56 0.27 13.44
N ALA A 42 -4.43 -0.75 13.58
CA ALA A 42 -5.85 -0.58 13.85
C ALA A 42 -6.11 -0.13 15.30
N ASP A 43 -5.40 -0.70 16.26
CA ASP A 43 -5.54 -0.31 17.67
C ASP A 43 -5.10 1.14 17.91
N GLU A 44 -4.00 1.60 17.30
CA GLU A 44 -3.58 3.01 17.41
C GLU A 44 -4.62 3.98 16.83
N SER A 45 -5.32 3.59 15.77
CA SER A 45 -6.40 4.42 15.20
C SER A 45 -7.66 4.44 16.06
N ALA A 46 -7.87 3.44 16.91
CA ALA A 46 -9.01 3.35 17.81
C ALA A 46 -8.76 4.03 19.16
N SER A 47 -7.52 4.05 19.63
CA SER A 47 -7.11 4.65 20.90
C SER A 47 -6.66 6.10 20.73
N GLY A 48 -7.49 6.96 20.12
CA GLY A 48 -7.19 8.38 19.91
C GLY A 48 -6.53 9.04 21.13
N GLU A 49 -5.75 10.10 20.91
CA GLU A 49 -4.81 10.80 21.82
C GLU A 49 -5.37 11.26 23.20
N GLU A 50 -6.53 10.79 23.61
CA GLU A 50 -7.17 11.03 24.89
C GLU A 50 -6.61 10.09 25.96
N GLU A 51 -6.10 10.72 27.03
CA GLU A 51 -5.75 10.16 28.35
C GLU A 51 -4.32 9.64 28.58
N GLU A 52 -3.31 10.50 28.42
CA GLU A 52 -2.01 10.32 29.11
C GLU A 52 -2.06 10.66 30.63
N GLU A 53 -3.09 11.38 31.08
CA GLU A 53 -3.30 11.75 32.49
C GLU A 53 -4.03 10.66 33.27
N GLY A 54 -3.32 9.58 33.63
CA GLY A 54 -3.86 8.58 34.56
C GLY A 54 -3.26 7.18 34.46
N GLU A 55 -2.46 6.90 33.42
CA GLU A 55 -1.91 5.56 33.21
C GLU A 55 -1.01 5.09 34.38
N SER A 56 -1.30 3.88 34.88
CA SER A 56 -0.46 3.19 35.86
C SER A 56 0.94 2.92 35.29
N LYS A 57 1.96 2.86 36.16
CA LYS A 57 3.34 2.47 35.77
C LYS A 57 3.38 1.14 35.00
N GLU A 58 2.50 0.21 35.33
CA GLU A 58 2.40 -1.09 34.65
C GLU A 58 1.85 -0.96 33.22
N GLN A 59 0.85 -0.09 33.00
CA GLN A 59 0.28 0.15 31.67
C GLN A 59 1.32 0.81 30.75
N ARG A 60 2.07 1.79 31.27
CA ARG A 60 3.18 2.42 30.54
C ARG A 60 4.28 1.43 30.15
N ALA A 61 4.63 0.50 31.03
CA ALA A 61 5.62 -0.54 30.74
C ALA A 61 5.14 -1.49 29.61
N LYS A 62 3.88 -1.94 29.66
CA LYS A 62 3.27 -2.78 28.61
C LYS A 62 3.20 -2.05 27.26
N LYS A 63 2.80 -0.77 27.24
CA LYS A 63 2.77 0.08 26.03
C LYS A 63 4.15 0.19 25.38
N ARG A 64 5.20 0.44 26.19
CA ARG A 64 6.60 0.49 25.72
C ARG A 64 7.07 -0.84 25.15
N GLN A 65 6.78 -1.95 25.83
CA GLN A 65 7.14 -3.29 25.35
C GLN A 65 6.46 -3.62 24.01
N ARG A 66 5.18 -3.27 23.88
CA ARG A 66 4.41 -3.42 22.64
C ARG A 66 5.02 -2.61 21.49
N GLN A 67 5.31 -1.33 21.72
CA GLN A 67 5.96 -0.47 20.73
C GLN A 67 7.35 -1.00 20.30
N GLN A 68 8.13 -1.54 21.23
CA GLN A 68 9.43 -2.14 20.91
C GLN A 68 9.26 -3.38 20.00
N LYS A 69 8.31 -4.27 20.31
CA LYS A 69 8.00 -5.42 19.46
C LYS A 69 7.50 -5.01 18.08
N GLN A 70 6.71 -3.95 17.99
CA GLN A 70 6.24 -3.40 16.72
C GLN A 70 7.39 -2.89 15.85
N ARG A 71 8.37 -2.20 16.45
CA ARG A 71 9.57 -1.75 15.72
C ARG A 71 10.41 -2.93 15.23
N GLN A 72 10.53 -3.99 16.03
CA GLN A 72 11.23 -5.21 15.62
C GLN A 72 10.51 -5.93 14.47
N LEU A 73 9.18 -6.05 14.55
CA LEU A 73 8.35 -6.61 13.50
C LEU A 73 8.46 -5.82 12.19
N LEU A 74 8.35 -4.49 12.27
CA LEU A 74 8.47 -3.61 11.11
C LEU A 74 9.86 -3.70 10.49
N GLY A 75 10.92 -3.63 11.30
CA GLY A 75 12.29 -3.77 10.82
C GLY A 75 12.53 -5.10 10.10
N ARG A 76 11.96 -6.19 10.62
CA ARG A 76 12.02 -7.50 9.94
C ARG A 76 11.30 -7.48 8.59
N LEU A 77 10.08 -6.96 8.52
CA LEU A 77 9.33 -6.88 7.26
C LEU A 77 10.05 -5.99 6.23
N GLN A 78 10.66 -4.90 6.69
CA GLN A 78 11.51 -4.03 5.87
C GLN A 78 12.77 -4.77 5.40
N ASP A 79 13.46 -5.52 6.25
CA ASP A 79 14.63 -6.33 5.86
C ASP A 79 14.28 -7.40 4.81
N MET A 80 13.05 -7.96 4.87
CA MET A 80 12.56 -8.90 3.86
C MET A 80 12.27 -8.26 2.49
N LEU A 81 12.03 -6.95 2.43
CA LEU A 81 11.72 -6.22 1.18
C LEU A 81 12.92 -5.43 0.63
N LEU A 82 13.65 -4.78 1.52
CA LEU A 82 14.69 -3.77 1.22
C LEU A 82 16.10 -4.26 1.59
N GLY A 83 16.19 -5.29 2.42
CA GLY A 83 17.46 -5.77 2.96
C GLY A 83 18.31 -6.52 1.92
N PRO A 84 19.62 -6.64 2.16
CA PRO A 84 20.54 -7.33 1.26
C PRO A 84 20.27 -8.84 1.15
N THR A 85 19.46 -9.39 2.07
CA THR A 85 19.05 -10.79 2.11
C THR A 85 17.63 -11.00 1.62
N ALA A 86 16.98 -9.98 1.04
CA ALA A 86 15.65 -10.10 0.45
C ALA A 86 15.67 -11.18 -0.64
N ASP A 87 14.69 -12.09 -0.58
CA ASP A 87 14.49 -13.14 -1.57
C ASP A 87 13.13 -12.99 -2.24
N GLU A 88 13.03 -13.52 -3.46
CA GLU A 88 11.85 -13.36 -4.31
C GLU A 88 10.57 -13.92 -3.66
N GLN A 89 10.66 -15.08 -3.00
CA GLN A 89 9.50 -15.73 -2.41
C GLN A 89 8.93 -14.89 -1.27
N THR A 90 9.78 -14.49 -0.33
CA THR A 90 9.33 -13.71 0.84
C THR A 90 8.87 -12.30 0.46
N THR A 91 9.55 -11.66 -0.50
CA THR A 91 9.13 -10.36 -1.04
C THR A 91 7.74 -10.44 -1.65
N CYS A 92 7.50 -11.46 -2.49
CA CYS A 92 6.19 -11.69 -3.09
C CYS A 92 5.13 -11.95 -2.01
N GLU A 93 5.42 -12.79 -1.00
CA GLU A 93 4.45 -13.09 0.07
C GLU A 93 4.05 -11.85 0.88
N VAL A 94 5.01 -10.98 1.23
CA VAL A 94 4.74 -9.74 1.98
C VAL A 94 3.85 -8.82 1.16
N LEU A 95 4.25 -8.50 -0.09
CA LEU A 95 3.48 -7.56 -0.90
C LEU A 95 2.11 -8.11 -1.29
N ASP A 96 2.05 -9.37 -1.72
CA ASP A 96 0.80 -10.01 -2.12
C ASP A 96 -0.22 -9.99 -0.97
N TYR A 97 0.23 -10.21 0.26
CA TYR A 97 -0.63 -10.11 1.45
C TYR A 97 -1.32 -8.74 1.57
N PHE A 98 -0.60 -7.63 1.42
CA PHE A 98 -1.19 -6.29 1.52
C PHE A 98 -1.96 -5.90 0.25
N LEU A 99 -1.41 -6.20 -0.92
CA LEU A 99 -1.98 -5.85 -2.23
C LEU A 99 -3.37 -6.47 -2.43
N ARG A 100 -3.58 -7.75 -2.07
CA ARG A 100 -4.93 -8.37 -2.13
C ARG A 100 -5.97 -7.65 -1.28
N ARG A 101 -5.56 -6.98 -0.20
CA ARG A 101 -6.47 -6.26 0.70
C ARG A 101 -6.88 -4.89 0.15
N LEU A 102 -6.19 -4.37 -0.86
CA LEU A 102 -6.59 -3.13 -1.55
C LEU A 102 -7.91 -3.28 -2.34
N SER A 103 -8.31 -4.48 -2.72
CA SER A 103 -9.61 -4.76 -3.34
C SER A 103 -10.65 -5.26 -2.33
N SER A 104 -10.44 -5.10 -1.02
CA SER A 104 -11.41 -5.48 0.00
C SER A 104 -12.70 -4.66 -0.13
N SER A 105 -13.84 -5.31 0.16
CA SER A 105 -15.14 -4.63 0.27
C SER A 105 -15.23 -3.74 1.50
N GLN A 106 -14.34 -3.91 2.47
CA GLN A 106 -14.27 -3.10 3.69
C GLN A 106 -13.25 -1.98 3.52
N VAL A 107 -13.72 -0.73 3.53
CA VAL A 107 -12.86 0.47 3.41
C VAL A 107 -11.76 0.46 4.48
N ALA A 108 -12.10 0.13 5.74
CA ALA A 108 -11.11 0.03 6.81
C ALA A 108 -9.97 -0.96 6.51
N SER A 109 -10.28 -2.08 5.86
CA SER A 109 -9.26 -3.05 5.44
C SER A 109 -8.34 -2.50 4.36
N ARG A 110 -8.87 -1.70 3.41
CA ARG A 110 -8.07 -1.07 2.36
C ARG A 110 -7.13 -0.01 2.94
N VAL A 111 -7.67 0.86 3.80
CA VAL A 111 -6.90 1.91 4.49
C VAL A 111 -5.77 1.31 5.33
N LEU A 112 -6.04 0.26 6.09
CA LEU A 112 -5.01 -0.44 6.87
C LEU A 112 -3.96 -1.08 5.97
N ALA A 113 -4.35 -1.68 4.84
CA ALA A 113 -3.39 -2.26 3.90
C ALA A 113 -2.49 -1.19 3.26
N MET A 114 -3.04 -0.03 2.88
CA MET A 114 -2.27 1.11 2.37
C MET A 114 -1.29 1.64 3.43
N LYS A 115 -1.75 1.80 4.69
CA LYS A 115 -0.88 2.20 5.80
C LYS A 115 0.25 1.18 6.03
N GLY A 116 -0.08 -0.11 5.98
CA GLY A 116 0.89 -1.21 6.08
C GLY A 116 1.94 -1.16 4.98
N LEU A 117 1.52 -1.00 3.71
CA LEU A 117 2.40 -0.85 2.55
C LEU A 117 3.33 0.35 2.71
N SER A 118 2.78 1.50 3.12
CA SER A 118 3.58 2.70 3.40
C SER A 118 4.66 2.44 4.45
N LEU A 119 4.32 1.79 5.56
CA LEU A 119 5.28 1.47 6.62
C LEU A 119 6.39 0.52 6.14
N VAL A 120 6.05 -0.58 5.46
CA VAL A 120 7.03 -1.61 5.09
C VAL A 120 7.91 -1.22 3.89
N LEU A 121 7.47 -0.26 3.07
CA LEU A 121 8.22 0.25 1.93
C LEU A 121 9.05 1.51 2.23
N SER A 122 8.74 2.22 3.33
CA SER A 122 9.49 3.41 3.72
C SER A 122 10.88 3.04 4.25
N GLU A 123 11.93 3.48 3.56
CA GLU A 123 13.30 3.44 4.07
C GLU A 123 13.40 4.28 5.36
N GLY A 124 13.71 3.65 6.50
CA GLY A 124 14.03 4.39 7.72
C GLY A 124 12.84 4.98 8.48
N ALA A 125 11.63 4.39 8.42
CA ALA A 125 10.47 4.78 9.23
C ALA A 125 10.72 4.88 10.77
N LEU A 126 11.87 4.39 11.25
CA LEU A 126 12.32 4.51 12.63
C LEU A 126 13.16 5.77 12.93
N HIS A 127 13.65 6.48 11.90
CA HIS A 127 14.55 7.64 12.02
C HIS A 127 13.85 9.00 11.87
N GLU A 128 12.62 9.06 11.38
CA GLU A 128 11.96 10.33 11.03
C GLU A 128 11.46 11.17 12.21
N LYS A 129 11.64 10.75 13.47
CA LYS A 129 11.15 11.53 14.63
C LYS A 129 12.11 12.61 15.15
N GLU A 130 13.35 12.67 14.66
CA GLU A 130 14.34 13.61 15.24
C GLU A 130 14.79 14.76 14.33
N GLU A 131 14.69 14.70 13.01
CA GLU A 131 15.16 15.81 12.16
C GLU A 131 14.35 15.95 10.86
N LYS A 132 13.44 16.92 10.81
CA LYS A 132 13.02 17.56 9.54
C LYS A 132 12.83 19.06 9.78
N GLU A 133 13.96 19.75 9.89
CA GLU A 133 14.06 21.14 9.43
C GLU A 133 13.60 21.14 7.96
N HIS A 134 12.51 21.85 7.68
CA HIS A 134 12.00 22.01 6.33
C HIS A 134 12.97 22.88 5.52
N PRO A 135 13.54 22.41 4.39
CA PRO A 135 14.06 23.32 3.39
C PRO A 135 12.88 23.95 2.65
N MET A 136 12.93 25.27 2.57
CA MET A 136 11.96 26.14 1.92
C MET A 136 11.96 25.95 0.39
N GLU A 137 10.75 25.99 -0.20
CA GLU A 137 10.40 26.32 -1.59
C GLU A 137 10.79 25.36 -2.74
N GLU A 138 9.78 24.72 -3.32
CA GLU A 138 9.49 24.82 -4.75
C GLU A 138 7.98 24.59 -4.98
N ASP A 139 7.29 25.56 -5.57
CA ASP A 139 5.88 25.50 -5.98
C ASP A 139 5.66 24.34 -6.96
N SER A 140 5.25 23.18 -6.45
CA SER A 140 4.84 22.07 -7.30
C SER A 140 3.72 21.31 -6.63
N TRP A 141 2.48 21.56 -7.07
CA TRP A 141 1.31 20.85 -6.60
C TRP A 141 1.30 19.35 -7.03
N ASP A 142 2.29 18.89 -7.83
CA ASP A 142 2.59 17.45 -8.00
C ASP A 142 3.08 16.80 -6.69
N PHE A 143 3.59 17.58 -5.72
CA PHE A 143 4.08 17.07 -4.44
C PHE A 143 2.99 16.43 -3.58
N GLU A 144 1.73 16.88 -3.64
CA GLU A 144 0.71 16.49 -2.66
C GLU A 144 0.21 15.04 -2.86
N LEU A 145 -0.04 14.64 -4.12
CA LEU A 145 -0.33 13.25 -4.48
C LEU A 145 0.91 12.38 -4.26
N LEU A 146 2.09 12.85 -4.68
CA LEU A 146 3.36 12.14 -4.49
C LEU A 146 3.71 11.95 -3.01
N GLN A 147 3.28 12.85 -2.13
CA GLN A 147 3.52 12.76 -0.69
C GLN A 147 2.60 11.71 -0.03
N SER A 148 1.31 11.70 -0.38
CA SER A 148 0.33 10.77 0.19
C SER A 148 0.46 9.34 -0.34
N TYR A 149 0.94 9.19 -1.59
CA TYR A 149 1.11 7.90 -2.27
C TYR A 149 2.57 7.58 -2.61
N GLN A 150 3.50 8.16 -1.83
CA GLN A 150 4.93 7.96 -1.99
C GLN A 150 5.32 6.48 -2.01
N TRP A 151 4.67 5.68 -1.16
CA TRP A 151 4.88 4.24 -1.09
C TRP A 151 4.66 3.55 -2.44
N LEU A 152 3.69 4.00 -3.22
CA LEU A 152 3.30 3.39 -4.50
C LEU A 152 4.09 3.97 -5.67
N LEU A 153 4.17 5.31 -5.73
CA LEU A 153 4.69 6.02 -6.89
C LEU A 153 6.21 6.17 -6.86
N ARG A 154 6.84 6.01 -5.69
CA ARG A 154 8.28 6.21 -5.52
C ARG A 154 8.99 5.02 -4.87
N ASP A 155 8.46 4.51 -3.76
CA ASP A 155 9.20 3.53 -2.95
C ASP A 155 9.05 2.11 -3.50
N LEU A 156 7.85 1.71 -3.91
CA LEU A 156 7.61 0.39 -4.52
C LEU A 156 8.48 0.16 -5.79
N PRO A 157 8.58 1.10 -6.76
CA PRO A 157 9.45 0.92 -7.92
C PRO A 157 10.96 0.85 -7.61
N LYS A 158 11.38 1.23 -6.40
CA LYS A 158 12.78 1.17 -5.96
C LYS A 158 13.14 -0.15 -5.27
N LEU A 159 12.18 -1.06 -5.08
CA LEU A 159 12.47 -2.34 -4.47
C LEU A 159 13.58 -3.11 -5.22
N PRO A 160 14.52 -3.75 -4.51
CA PRO A 160 15.54 -4.58 -5.14
C PRO A 160 14.99 -5.67 -6.07
N LEU A 161 13.81 -6.21 -5.74
CA LEU A 161 13.12 -7.28 -6.47
C LEU A 161 11.84 -6.76 -7.14
N PHE A 162 11.85 -5.52 -7.62
CA PHE A 162 10.68 -4.88 -8.25
C PHE A 162 10.09 -5.70 -9.42
N ASP A 163 10.94 -6.24 -10.29
CA ASP A 163 10.49 -7.00 -11.47
C ASP A 163 9.65 -8.23 -11.09
N SER A 164 9.97 -8.88 -9.96
CA SER A 164 9.21 -10.04 -9.46
C SER A 164 7.80 -9.69 -8.99
N VAL A 165 7.54 -8.42 -8.65
CA VAL A 165 6.29 -7.99 -7.99
C VAL A 165 5.48 -7.01 -8.84
N GLN A 166 6.06 -6.49 -9.92
CA GLN A 166 5.44 -5.54 -10.84
C GLN A 166 4.09 -6.05 -11.38
N THR A 167 4.07 -7.25 -11.96
CA THR A 167 2.84 -7.84 -12.55
C THR A 167 1.76 -8.04 -11.50
N THR A 168 2.12 -8.63 -10.35
CA THR A 168 1.18 -8.86 -9.25
C THR A 168 0.61 -7.55 -8.71
N THR A 169 1.44 -6.50 -8.61
CA THR A 169 1.00 -5.17 -8.22
C THR A 169 0.01 -4.61 -9.22
N ALA A 170 0.33 -4.65 -10.52
CA ALA A 170 -0.56 -4.13 -11.56
C ALA A 170 -1.94 -4.82 -11.53
N VAL A 171 -1.97 -6.14 -11.40
CA VAL A 171 -3.22 -6.91 -11.29
C VAL A 171 -4.01 -6.54 -10.03
N ALA A 172 -3.35 -6.43 -8.88
CA ALA A 172 -4.02 -6.05 -7.63
C ALA A 172 -4.61 -4.64 -7.70
N LEU A 173 -3.89 -3.69 -8.31
CA LEU A 173 -4.39 -2.33 -8.50
C LEU A 173 -5.55 -2.28 -9.48
N GLN A 174 -5.51 -3.01 -10.59
CA GLN A 174 -6.65 -3.14 -11.50
C GLN A 174 -7.90 -3.67 -10.79
N GLN A 175 -7.76 -4.62 -9.88
CA GLN A 175 -8.88 -5.08 -9.06
C GLN A 175 -9.33 -4.02 -8.04
N ALA A 176 -8.38 -3.29 -7.45
CA ALA A 176 -8.65 -2.26 -6.46
C ALA A 176 -9.39 -1.04 -7.07
N ILE A 177 -9.12 -0.65 -8.32
CA ILE A 177 -9.79 0.52 -8.94
C ILE A 177 -11.32 0.35 -9.01
N HIS A 178 -11.82 -0.89 -9.06
CA HIS A 178 -13.26 -1.17 -9.09
C HIS A 178 -13.91 -1.02 -7.72
N MET A 179 -13.13 -1.17 -6.64
CA MET A 179 -13.62 -1.13 -5.27
C MET A 179 -13.38 0.24 -4.61
N GLU A 180 -12.32 0.93 -5.00
CA GLU A 180 -11.87 2.15 -4.33
C GLU A 180 -12.87 3.31 -4.51
N THR A 181 -13.16 4.08 -3.49
CA THR A 181 -14.09 5.21 -3.52
C THR A 181 -13.40 6.57 -3.44
N ASP A 182 -12.15 6.60 -2.97
CA ASP A 182 -11.36 7.82 -2.87
C ASP A 182 -10.75 8.21 -4.24
N PRO A 183 -11.05 9.41 -4.77
CA PRO A 183 -10.53 9.86 -6.06
C PRO A 183 -8.99 9.95 -6.09
N GLN A 184 -8.35 10.42 -5.03
CA GLN A 184 -6.89 10.56 -4.98
C GLN A 184 -6.18 9.20 -5.03
N THR A 185 -6.74 8.21 -4.34
CA THR A 185 -6.25 6.81 -4.40
C THR A 185 -6.35 6.29 -5.83
N ILE A 186 -7.47 6.53 -6.51
CA ILE A 186 -7.66 6.14 -7.92
C ILE A 186 -6.66 6.86 -8.83
N SER A 187 -6.39 8.16 -8.61
CA SER A 187 -5.37 8.92 -9.33
C SER A 187 -4.01 8.22 -9.23
N ALA A 188 -3.58 7.88 -8.02
CA ALA A 188 -2.30 7.21 -7.79
C ALA A 188 -2.24 5.84 -8.47
N TYR A 189 -3.32 5.05 -8.42
CA TYR A 189 -3.40 3.76 -9.10
C TYR A 189 -3.26 3.91 -10.63
N LEU A 190 -3.96 4.87 -11.22
CA LEU A 190 -3.89 5.14 -12.66
C LEU A 190 -2.50 5.59 -13.09
N VAL A 191 -1.87 6.48 -12.32
CA VAL A 191 -0.49 6.95 -12.59
C VAL A 191 0.47 5.77 -12.54
N TYR A 192 0.43 4.96 -11.49
CA TYR A 192 1.28 3.76 -11.37
C TYR A 192 1.07 2.80 -12.55
N LEU A 193 -0.18 2.44 -12.85
CA LEU A 193 -0.51 1.50 -13.94
C LEU A 193 -0.04 2.03 -15.29
N SER A 194 -0.13 3.34 -15.53
CA SER A 194 0.31 3.95 -16.78
C SER A 194 1.83 3.89 -16.98
N GLN A 195 2.60 3.75 -15.90
CA GLN A 195 4.07 3.73 -15.91
C GLN A 195 4.61 2.29 -15.86
N HIS A 196 4.00 1.46 -15.02
CA HIS A 196 4.56 0.16 -14.61
C HIS A 196 3.70 -1.05 -14.99
N ALA A 197 2.56 -0.90 -15.67
CA ALA A 197 1.83 -2.08 -16.12
C ALA A 197 2.72 -2.93 -17.07
N PRO A 198 2.84 -4.25 -16.83
CA PRO A 198 3.74 -5.14 -17.57
C PRO A 198 3.47 -5.10 -19.07
N GLU A 199 4.55 -5.11 -19.85
CA GLU A 199 4.52 -4.90 -21.30
C GLU A 199 4.61 -6.20 -22.12
N GLU A 200 4.86 -7.37 -21.55
CA GLU A 200 5.05 -8.55 -22.42
C GLU A 200 3.75 -9.12 -23.01
N GLU A 201 2.64 -9.09 -22.27
CA GLU A 201 1.42 -9.81 -22.67
C GLU A 201 0.31 -8.89 -23.20
N GLN A 202 -0.08 -9.09 -24.46
CA GLN A 202 -1.18 -8.33 -25.08
C GLN A 202 -2.50 -8.43 -24.30
N GLY A 203 -2.80 -9.59 -23.72
CA GLY A 203 -4.02 -9.81 -22.93
C GLY A 203 -4.14 -8.83 -21.75
N GLN A 204 -3.04 -8.63 -21.03
CA GLN A 204 -3.01 -7.76 -19.85
C GLN A 204 -3.25 -6.28 -20.22
N HIS A 205 -2.78 -5.83 -21.39
CA HIS A 205 -3.07 -4.47 -21.89
C HIS A 205 -4.52 -4.31 -22.30
N ASN A 206 -5.14 -5.34 -22.87
CA ASN A 206 -6.55 -5.32 -23.23
C ASN A 206 -7.41 -5.21 -21.97
N ASP A 207 -7.09 -6.00 -20.94
CA ASP A 207 -7.80 -6.01 -19.67
C ASP A 207 -7.67 -4.66 -18.95
N LEU A 208 -6.46 -4.09 -18.87
CA LEU A 208 -6.24 -2.77 -18.31
C LEU A 208 -7.04 -1.68 -19.04
N ALA A 209 -7.01 -1.66 -20.38
CA ALA A 209 -7.75 -0.68 -21.16
C ALA A 209 -9.26 -0.81 -20.96
N LEU A 210 -9.77 -2.04 -20.87
CA LEU A 210 -11.18 -2.33 -20.59
C LEU A 210 -11.59 -1.87 -19.19
N ASP A 211 -10.78 -2.17 -18.18
CA ASP A 211 -11.05 -1.79 -16.79
C ASP A 211 -11.01 -0.27 -16.59
N VAL A 212 -10.06 0.42 -17.22
CA VAL A 212 -10.00 1.88 -17.23
C VAL A 212 -11.19 2.47 -17.98
N ALA A 213 -11.62 1.88 -19.10
CA ALA A 213 -12.82 2.33 -19.81
C ALA A 213 -14.09 2.17 -18.95
N ARG A 214 -14.23 1.04 -18.24
CA ARG A 214 -15.34 0.83 -17.28
C ARG A 214 -15.31 1.85 -16.16
N LEU A 215 -14.14 2.10 -15.56
CA LEU A 215 -13.97 3.13 -14.53
C LEU A 215 -14.46 4.50 -15.03
N ILE A 216 -14.12 4.89 -16.26
CA ILE A 216 -14.54 6.16 -16.84
C ILE A 216 -16.06 6.23 -17.02
N VAL A 217 -16.68 5.17 -17.57
CA VAL A 217 -18.09 5.16 -17.96
C VAL A 217 -19.02 4.90 -16.78
N GLU A 218 -18.69 3.92 -15.95
CA GLU A 218 -19.57 3.42 -14.88
C GLU A 218 -19.41 4.21 -13.58
N ARG A 219 -18.27 4.89 -13.38
CA ARG A 219 -17.97 5.64 -12.15
C ARG A 219 -17.81 7.14 -12.42
N SER A 220 -18.76 7.68 -13.19
CA SER A 220 -18.77 9.07 -13.67
C SER A 220 -18.69 10.13 -12.56
N THR A 221 -19.18 9.85 -11.34
CA THR A 221 -19.05 10.76 -10.19
C THR A 221 -17.58 10.96 -9.79
N ILE A 222 -16.78 9.89 -9.78
CA ILE A 222 -15.35 9.97 -9.48
C ILE A 222 -14.64 10.73 -10.60
N MET A 223 -14.94 10.42 -11.85
CA MET A 223 -14.37 11.15 -13.00
C MET A 223 -14.73 12.63 -13.00
N SER A 224 -15.96 12.97 -12.64
CA SER A 224 -16.40 14.36 -12.53
C SER A 224 -15.67 15.10 -11.41
N HIS A 225 -15.29 14.40 -10.34
CA HIS A 225 -14.46 14.95 -9.27
C HIS A 225 -13.01 15.17 -9.75
N LEU A 226 -12.40 14.15 -10.37
CA LEU A 226 -11.03 14.20 -10.90
C LEU A 226 -10.82 15.31 -11.94
N PHE A 227 -11.84 15.58 -12.77
CA PHE A 227 -11.78 16.58 -13.83
C PHE A 227 -12.72 17.76 -13.61
N SER A 228 -13.06 18.05 -12.35
CA SER A 228 -13.93 19.19 -12.03
C SER A 228 -13.29 20.48 -12.53
N LYS A 229 -14.07 21.32 -13.23
CA LYS A 229 -13.57 22.61 -13.77
C LYS A 229 -13.11 23.59 -12.68
N LEU A 230 -13.50 23.34 -11.44
CA LEU A 230 -13.12 24.14 -10.28
C LEU A 230 -11.75 23.73 -9.70
N SER A 231 -11.17 22.63 -10.19
CA SER A 231 -9.95 22.00 -9.65
C SER A 231 -8.86 21.85 -10.69
N TYR A 232 -8.59 22.88 -11.52
CA TYR A 232 -7.43 22.85 -12.43
C TYR A 232 -6.15 22.67 -11.58
N CYS A 233 -5.71 21.43 -11.47
CA CYS A 233 -4.70 20.96 -10.51
C CYS A 233 -3.80 19.94 -11.21
N SER A 234 -2.51 19.96 -10.87
CA SER A 234 -1.48 19.09 -11.46
C SER A 234 -1.83 17.61 -11.39
N GLU A 235 -2.57 17.20 -10.35
CA GLU A 235 -3.10 15.84 -10.22
C GLU A 235 -4.01 15.46 -11.40
N SER A 236 -4.95 16.34 -11.78
CA SER A 236 -5.88 16.08 -12.88
C SER A 236 -5.15 15.94 -14.22
N ASP A 237 -4.08 16.72 -14.42
CA ASP A 237 -3.22 16.62 -15.60
C ASP A 237 -2.43 15.31 -15.60
N SER A 238 -1.88 14.90 -14.46
CA SER A 238 -1.20 13.61 -14.30
C SER A 238 -2.11 12.42 -14.60
N VAL A 239 -3.36 12.46 -14.11
CA VAL A 239 -4.38 11.44 -14.42
C VAL A 239 -4.73 11.46 -15.91
N LEU A 240 -4.91 12.63 -16.52
CA LEU A 240 -5.16 12.73 -17.96
C LEU A 240 -4.02 12.11 -18.78
N VAL A 241 -2.77 12.43 -18.44
CA VAL A 241 -1.58 11.86 -19.09
C VAL A 241 -1.54 10.34 -18.90
N ALA A 242 -1.86 9.84 -17.70
CA ALA A 242 -1.92 8.41 -17.42
C ALA A 242 -2.97 7.70 -18.29
N LEU A 243 -4.19 8.25 -18.37
CA LEU A 243 -5.27 7.71 -19.22
C LEU A 243 -4.86 7.70 -20.70
N LEU A 244 -4.31 8.80 -21.20
CA LEU A 244 -3.83 8.90 -22.57
C LEU A 244 -2.70 7.89 -22.86
N SER A 245 -1.77 7.71 -21.92
CA SER A 245 -0.70 6.72 -22.02
C SER A 245 -1.26 5.30 -22.15
N ILE A 246 -2.17 4.90 -21.27
CA ILE A 246 -2.79 3.56 -21.26
C ILE A 246 -3.48 3.28 -22.60
N PHE A 247 -4.38 4.16 -23.04
CA PHE A 247 -5.09 3.95 -24.32
C PHE A 247 -4.17 4.05 -25.54
N SER A 248 -3.16 4.93 -25.50
CA SER A 248 -2.18 5.03 -26.59
C SER A 248 -1.36 3.75 -26.73
N ARG A 249 -0.94 3.15 -25.62
CA ARG A 249 -0.22 1.85 -25.62
C ARG A 249 -1.12 0.75 -26.19
N TYR A 250 -2.37 0.66 -25.74
CA TYR A 250 -3.36 -0.27 -26.27
C TYR A 250 -3.52 -0.15 -27.80
N ILE A 251 -3.75 1.07 -28.32
CA ILE A 251 -3.93 1.30 -29.76
C ILE A 251 -2.65 1.00 -30.55
N LYS A 252 -1.48 1.40 -30.05
CA LYS A 252 -0.20 1.12 -30.73
C LYS A 252 0.03 -0.38 -30.90
N ARG A 253 -0.35 -1.19 -29.92
CA ARG A 253 -0.20 -2.64 -29.99
C ARG A 253 -1.19 -3.32 -30.92
N MET A 254 -2.43 -2.84 -30.98
CA MET A 254 -3.39 -3.30 -31.99
C MET A 254 -2.89 -3.11 -33.44
N ARG A 255 -1.93 -2.20 -33.66
CA ARG A 255 -1.29 -2.00 -34.98
C ARG A 255 -0.12 -2.96 -35.25
N GLN A 256 0.39 -3.64 -34.22
CA GLN A 256 1.54 -4.54 -34.30
C GLN A 256 1.12 -6.02 -34.36
N THR A 257 -0.12 -6.33 -33.97
CA THR A 257 -0.82 -7.62 -34.16
C THR A 257 -1.44 -7.70 -35.54
#